data_AF-A0A259U494-F1
#
_entry.id   AF-A0A259U494-F1
#
_cell.length_a   1.000
_cell.length_b   1.000
_cell.length_c   1.000
_cell.angle_alpha   90.00
_cell.angle_beta   90.00
_cell.angle_gamma   90.00
#
_symmetry.space_group_name_H-M   'P 1'
#
loop_
_entity.id
_entity.type
_entity.pdbx_description
1 polymer ?
#
loop_
_entity_poly.entity_id
_entity_poly.type
_entity_poly.pdbx_seq_one_letter_code
_entity_poly.pdbx_strand_id
1 'polypeptide(L)'
;MAERGGPETAPAAYVVRDRVPLAASRGGAALRTLRRRDGVRVLEETDGWSRVAWNEVEGWLPSDALSNVWIRISKTDRTAYVYQGGHLWRELPIDVSNTPDGDKTRRAGRLEKEEHRIPEGTFFVTRRNEDSNYYLAFVLSYPTPVHALRGLEDGLISQAQYESIVSAHREFREPPQNTRLGGLIEIHGSGSGRRRAWTRGCVALRNVHMDALWEIVEVGTPVVIEP
;
A
#
# COMPACT_ATOMS: atom_id res chain seq x y z
N MET A 1 -21.94 17.80 16.53
CA MET A 1 -22.04 17.55 15.08
C MET A 1 -20.82 18.17 14.45
N ALA A 2 -19.74 17.38 14.29
CA ALA A 2 -18.53 17.82 13.62
C ALA A 2 -18.57 17.24 12.21
N GLU A 3 -18.48 18.12 11.22
CA GLU A 3 -18.39 17.78 9.81
C GLU A 3 -17.19 16.85 9.60
N ARG A 4 -17.47 15.63 9.17
CA ARG A 4 -16.47 14.69 8.69
C ARG A 4 -16.02 15.21 7.31
N GLY A 5 -15.03 16.09 7.31
CA GLY A 5 -14.31 16.46 6.09
C GLY A 5 -13.81 15.19 5.42
N GLY A 6 -14.43 14.82 4.31
CA GLY A 6 -13.94 13.76 3.45
C GLY A 6 -12.58 14.15 2.86
N PRO A 7 -11.83 13.19 2.29
CA PRO A 7 -10.55 13.49 1.66
C PRO A 7 -10.81 14.28 0.37
N GLU A 8 -10.86 15.60 0.46
CA GLU A 8 -10.97 16.52 -0.69
C GLU A 8 -9.71 16.51 -1.58
N THR A 9 -8.73 15.68 -1.25
CA THR A 9 -7.54 15.38 -2.06
C THR A 9 -7.37 13.87 -2.23
N ALA A 10 -8.36 13.20 -2.83
CA ALA A 10 -8.08 11.89 -3.41
C ALA A 10 -6.96 12.03 -4.45
N PRO A 11 -5.94 11.14 -4.45
CA PRO A 11 -4.78 11.34 -5.29
C PRO A 11 -5.14 11.23 -6.77
N ALA A 12 -4.53 12.13 -7.54
CA ALA A 12 -3.87 11.85 -8.81
C ALA A 12 -3.64 10.34 -9.05
N ALA A 13 -3.94 9.84 -10.25
CA ALA A 13 -3.49 8.51 -10.67
C ALA A 13 -1.98 8.38 -10.49
N TYR A 14 -1.45 7.17 -10.36
CA TYR A 14 -0.03 6.93 -10.22
C TYR A 14 0.45 5.93 -11.26
N VAL A 15 1.71 6.08 -11.63
CA VAL A 15 2.37 5.17 -12.57
C VAL A 15 2.62 3.81 -11.91
N VAL A 16 2.30 2.72 -12.60
CA VAL A 16 2.38 1.35 -12.05
C VAL A 16 3.57 0.54 -12.60
N ARG A 17 4.25 1.08 -13.61
CA ARG A 17 5.41 0.46 -14.26
C ARG A 17 6.67 1.29 -14.03
N ASP A 18 7.81 0.64 -14.16
CA ASP A 18 9.09 1.35 -14.16
C ASP A 18 9.37 1.93 -15.55
N ARG A 19 9.89 3.16 -15.59
CA ARG A 19 10.34 3.85 -16.81
C ARG A 19 9.25 4.06 -17.87
N VAL A 20 8.18 4.76 -17.52
CA VAL A 20 7.09 5.11 -18.45
C VAL A 20 7.42 6.44 -19.16
N PRO A 21 7.49 6.48 -20.50
CA PRO A 21 7.71 7.73 -21.22
C PRO A 21 6.48 8.64 -21.12
N LEU A 22 6.70 9.89 -20.72
CA LEU A 22 5.72 10.96 -20.85
C LEU A 22 6.05 11.72 -22.13
N ALA A 23 5.25 11.57 -23.17
CA ALA A 23 5.54 12.06 -24.53
C ALA A 23 4.76 13.33 -24.89
N ALA A 24 5.29 14.15 -25.80
CA ALA A 24 4.62 15.36 -26.28
C ALA A 24 3.30 15.06 -27.03
N SER A 25 3.23 13.89 -27.66
CA SER A 25 2.07 13.37 -28.37
C SER A 25 1.98 11.86 -28.18
N ARG A 26 0.83 11.26 -28.51
CA ARG A 26 0.64 9.81 -28.48
C ARG A 26 1.67 9.14 -29.40
N GLY A 27 2.54 8.30 -28.85
CA GLY A 27 3.64 7.63 -29.57
C GLY A 27 4.80 8.55 -30.00
N GLY A 28 4.83 9.81 -29.55
CA GLY A 28 5.87 10.78 -29.88
C GLY A 28 7.14 10.66 -29.02
N ALA A 29 8.05 11.62 -29.19
CA ALA A 29 9.28 11.70 -28.39
C ALA A 29 8.98 11.92 -26.90
N ALA A 30 9.72 11.21 -26.04
CA ALA A 30 9.61 11.34 -24.60
C ALA A 30 10.15 12.69 -24.11
N LEU A 31 9.33 13.44 -23.38
CA LEU A 31 9.72 14.65 -22.67
C LEU A 31 10.40 14.29 -21.35
N ARG A 32 9.88 13.27 -20.67
CA ARG A 32 10.36 12.76 -19.37
C ARG A 32 10.16 11.25 -19.32
N THR A 33 10.79 10.62 -18.32
CA THR A 33 10.57 9.22 -17.96
C THR A 33 10.05 9.19 -16.54
N LEU A 34 8.78 8.82 -16.37
CA LEU A 34 8.16 8.62 -15.08
C LEU A 34 8.54 7.26 -14.50
N ARG A 35 8.57 7.19 -13.18
CA ARG A 35 8.85 5.99 -12.41
C ARG A 35 7.58 5.51 -11.73
N ARG A 36 7.59 4.25 -11.29
CA ARG A 36 6.53 3.70 -10.45
C ARG A 36 6.25 4.66 -9.31
N ARG A 37 4.96 4.82 -8.99
CA ARG A 37 4.42 5.67 -7.94
C ARG A 37 4.56 7.18 -8.16
N ASP A 38 5.10 7.64 -9.29
CA ASP A 38 4.97 9.06 -9.66
C ASP A 38 3.48 9.39 -9.81
N GLY A 39 3.01 10.36 -9.01
CA GLY A 39 1.63 10.83 -9.04
C GLY A 39 1.39 11.77 -10.21
N VAL A 40 0.33 11.54 -10.96
CA VAL A 40 -0.06 12.29 -12.15
C VAL A 40 -1.54 12.68 -12.10
N ARG A 41 -1.86 13.90 -12.52
CA ARG A 41 -3.25 14.30 -12.70
C ARG A 41 -3.68 13.96 -14.11
N VAL A 42 -4.62 13.04 -14.24
CA VAL A 42 -5.23 12.73 -15.54
C VAL A 42 -6.09 13.91 -15.98
N LEU A 43 -5.84 14.41 -17.18
CA LEU A 43 -6.53 15.55 -17.79
C LEU A 43 -7.57 15.07 -18.80
N GLU A 44 -7.24 14.01 -19.54
CA GLU A 44 -8.04 13.47 -20.63
C GLU A 44 -7.67 12.00 -20.85
N GLU A 45 -8.63 11.16 -21.22
CA GLU A 45 -8.41 9.76 -21.63
C GLU A 45 -9.13 9.47 -22.95
N THR A 46 -8.42 8.85 -23.89
CA THR A 46 -8.92 8.64 -25.25
C THR A 46 -8.05 7.60 -25.95
N ASP A 47 -8.72 6.59 -26.52
CA ASP A 47 -8.11 5.51 -27.32
C ASP A 47 -6.94 4.78 -26.62
N GLY A 48 -7.06 4.55 -25.31
CA GLY A 48 -6.03 3.87 -24.51
C GLY A 48 -4.83 4.74 -24.15
N TRP A 49 -4.92 6.05 -24.37
CA TRP A 49 -3.93 7.03 -23.94
C TRP A 49 -4.52 8.00 -22.93
N SER A 50 -3.72 8.34 -21.92
CA SER A 50 -4.06 9.37 -20.94
C SER A 50 -3.15 10.58 -21.16
N ARG A 51 -3.74 11.75 -21.32
CA ARG A 51 -3.04 13.02 -21.18
C ARG A 51 -2.97 13.35 -19.71
N VAL A 52 -1.77 13.57 -19.20
CA VAL A 52 -1.55 13.80 -17.78
C VAL A 52 -0.71 15.04 -17.55
N ALA A 53 -0.93 15.69 -16.41
CA ALA A 53 0.00 16.62 -15.82
C ALA A 53 0.82 15.90 -14.75
N TRP A 54 2.15 15.96 -14.89
CA TRP A 54 3.10 15.53 -13.88
C TRP A 54 3.98 16.72 -13.51
N ASN A 55 3.86 17.18 -12.26
CA ASN A 55 4.36 18.49 -11.85
C ASN A 55 3.85 19.59 -12.81
N GLU A 56 4.75 20.27 -13.51
CA GLU A 56 4.46 21.33 -14.49
C GLU A 56 4.55 20.84 -15.96
N VAL A 57 4.78 19.55 -16.18
CA VAL A 57 4.89 18.98 -17.53
C VAL A 57 3.60 18.25 -17.88
N GLU A 58 2.97 18.65 -18.98
CA GLU A 58 1.88 17.90 -19.59
C GLU A 58 2.39 17.01 -20.72
N GLY A 59 1.81 15.82 -20.84
CA GLY A 59 2.13 14.90 -21.92
C GLY A 59 1.19 13.71 -21.96
N TRP A 60 1.48 12.79 -22.87
CA TRP A 60 0.72 11.58 -23.12
C TRP A 60 1.49 10.34 -22.68
N LEU A 61 0.77 9.38 -22.13
CA LEU A 61 1.27 8.04 -21.83
C LEU A 61 0.14 7.01 -22.00
N PRO A 62 0.45 5.71 -22.13
CA PRO A 62 -0.57 4.66 -22.20
C PRO A 62 -1.42 4.64 -20.92
N SER A 63 -2.74 4.58 -21.03
CA SER A 63 -3.64 4.57 -19.87
C SER A 63 -3.41 3.37 -18.97
N ASP A 64 -3.02 2.23 -19.54
CA ASP A 64 -2.69 1.00 -18.82
C ASP A 64 -1.38 1.07 -18.01
N ALA A 65 -0.65 2.19 -18.12
CA ALA A 65 0.50 2.49 -17.29
C ALA A 65 0.12 3.23 -16.00
N LEU A 66 -1.16 3.54 -15.81
CA LEU A 66 -1.71 4.22 -14.64
C LEU A 66 -2.65 3.31 -13.85
N SER A 67 -2.68 3.54 -12.54
CA SER A 67 -3.77 3.11 -11.67
C SER A 67 -4.16 4.27 -10.76
N ASN A 68 -5.42 4.29 -10.33
CA ASN A 68 -5.90 5.18 -9.28
C ASN A 68 -6.46 4.39 -8.10
N VAL A 69 -6.20 3.09 -8.04
CA VAL A 69 -6.67 2.21 -6.97
C VAL A 69 -5.85 2.45 -5.70
N TRP A 70 -6.49 2.59 -4.55
CA TRP A 70 -5.81 2.62 -3.26
C TRP A 70 -6.71 2.06 -2.15
N ILE A 71 -6.10 1.61 -1.05
CA ILE A 71 -6.79 0.96 0.05
C ILE A 71 -6.58 1.76 1.34
N ARG A 72 -7.65 2.00 2.08
CA ARG A 72 -7.61 2.49 3.47
C ARG A 72 -8.09 1.40 4.39
N ILE A 73 -7.34 1.12 5.44
CA ILE A 73 -7.65 0.10 6.44
C ILE A 73 -7.87 0.84 7.76
N SER A 74 -9.09 0.79 8.29
CA SER A 74 -9.35 1.22 9.67
C SER A 74 -9.38 -0.02 10.57
N LYS A 75 -8.55 0.00 11.61
CA LYS A 75 -8.48 -1.08 12.60
C LYS A 75 -9.68 -1.02 13.55
N THR A 76 -10.17 0.17 13.86
CA THR A 76 -11.35 0.43 14.71
C THR A 76 -12.61 -0.08 14.03
N ASP A 77 -12.85 0.34 12.78
CA ASP A 77 -14.03 -0.10 12.02
C ASP A 77 -13.92 -1.55 11.54
N ARG A 78 -12.72 -2.14 11.64
CA ARG A 78 -12.36 -3.46 11.08
C ARG A 78 -12.87 -3.59 9.66
N THR A 79 -12.54 -2.59 8.85
CA THR A 79 -12.98 -2.49 7.46
C THR A 79 -11.83 -1.99 6.58
N ALA A 80 -11.66 -2.65 5.43
CA ALA A 80 -10.85 -2.15 4.33
C ALA A 80 -11.76 -1.43 3.33
N TYR A 81 -11.48 -0.16 3.10
CA TYR A 81 -12.13 0.71 2.14
C TYR A 81 -11.26 0.78 0.89
N VAL A 82 -11.81 0.38 -0.25
CA VAL A 82 -11.10 0.30 -1.52
C VAL A 82 -11.62 1.41 -2.41
N TYR A 83 -10.71 2.23 -2.92
CA TYR A 83 -11.04 3.42 -3.71
C TYR A 83 -10.50 3.30 -5.13
N GLN A 84 -11.17 3.98 -6.06
CA GLN A 84 -10.69 4.30 -7.41
C GLN A 84 -10.71 5.82 -7.56
N GLY A 85 -9.53 6.45 -7.52
CA GLY A 85 -9.42 7.90 -7.38
C GLY A 85 -10.12 8.37 -6.10
N GLY A 86 -11.08 9.28 -6.24
CA GLY A 86 -11.91 9.76 -5.12
C GLY A 86 -13.18 8.96 -4.84
N HIS A 87 -13.47 7.94 -5.65
CA HIS A 87 -14.68 7.14 -5.50
C HIS A 87 -14.43 5.92 -4.60
N LEU A 88 -15.25 5.75 -3.56
CA LEU A 88 -15.27 4.53 -2.76
C LEU A 88 -15.90 3.40 -3.58
N TRP A 89 -15.09 2.40 -3.96
CA TRP A 89 -15.53 1.25 -4.74
C TRP A 89 -16.14 0.15 -3.86
N ARG A 90 -15.49 -0.20 -2.74
CA ARG A 90 -15.97 -1.24 -1.81
C ARG A 90 -15.60 -0.99 -0.36
N GLU A 91 -16.46 -1.48 0.52
CA GLU A 91 -16.19 -1.68 1.95
C GLU A 91 -16.13 -3.17 2.25
N LEU A 92 -15.00 -3.63 2.77
CA LEU A 92 -14.72 -5.05 2.98
C LEU A 92 -14.46 -5.30 4.46
N PRO A 93 -15.29 -6.11 5.15
CA PRO A 93 -15.01 -6.52 6.52
C PRO A 93 -13.69 -7.27 6.60
N ILE A 94 -12.81 -6.85 7.51
CA ILE A 94 -11.51 -7.48 7.74
C ILE A 94 -11.47 -8.14 9.10
N ASP A 95 -10.76 -9.26 9.18
CA ASP A 95 -10.24 -9.76 10.43
C ASP A 95 -8.86 -9.12 10.67
N VAL A 96 -8.59 -8.80 11.93
CA VAL A 96 -7.39 -8.09 12.37
C VAL A 96 -6.60 -8.98 13.35
N SER A 97 -5.52 -8.43 13.89
CA SER A 97 -4.79 -9.11 14.94
C SER A 97 -5.56 -9.12 16.26
N ASN A 98 -5.15 -10.02 17.15
CA ASN A 98 -5.61 -10.07 18.54
C ASN A 98 -5.23 -8.83 19.38
N THR A 99 -4.31 -8.00 18.89
CA THR A 99 -3.91 -6.72 19.51
C THR A 99 -3.84 -5.66 18.42
N PRO A 100 -5.00 -5.19 17.91
CA PRO A 100 -5.04 -4.28 16.77
C PRO A 100 -4.67 -2.84 17.16
N ASP A 101 -4.80 -2.50 18.44
CA ASP A 101 -4.62 -1.14 18.93
C ASP A 101 -3.14 -0.75 19.01
N GLY A 102 -2.86 0.46 18.55
CA GLY A 102 -1.53 1.05 18.51
C GLY A 102 -0.64 0.53 17.37
N ASP A 103 0.41 1.30 17.12
CA ASP A 103 1.38 1.00 16.07
C ASP A 103 2.32 -0.16 16.45
N LYS A 104 2.82 -0.86 15.42
CA LYS A 104 3.78 -1.95 15.54
C LYS A 104 5.20 -1.42 15.71
N THR A 105 5.77 -1.64 16.88
CA THR A 105 7.13 -1.20 17.24
C THR A 105 8.19 -2.29 17.05
N ARG A 106 7.83 -3.57 17.21
CA ARG A 106 8.79 -4.69 17.08
C ARG A 106 8.18 -5.98 16.52
N ARG A 107 9.07 -6.90 16.13
CA ARG A 107 8.77 -8.29 15.82
C ARG A 107 8.25 -8.99 17.07
N ALA A 108 7.25 -9.85 16.90
CA ALA A 108 6.63 -10.58 17.98
C ALA A 108 6.82 -12.09 17.84
N GLY A 109 7.27 -12.73 18.92
CA GLY A 109 7.26 -14.17 19.09
C GLY A 109 5.83 -14.74 19.22
N ARG A 110 5.74 -16.07 19.30
CA ARG A 110 4.44 -16.77 19.42
C ARG A 110 3.72 -16.44 20.73
N LEU A 111 4.49 -16.23 21.80
CA LEU A 111 3.98 -15.99 23.15
C LEU A 111 3.75 -14.50 23.46
N GLU A 112 4.33 -13.60 22.66
CA GLU A 112 4.24 -12.14 22.83
C GLU A 112 2.99 -11.58 22.11
N LYS A 113 1.79 -11.98 22.55
CA LYS A 113 0.54 -11.59 21.89
C LYS A 113 0.33 -10.09 21.83
N GLU A 114 0.77 -9.37 22.86
CA GLU A 114 0.65 -7.90 22.96
C GLU A 114 1.42 -7.15 21.86
N GLU A 115 2.35 -7.84 21.19
CA GLU A 115 3.20 -7.31 20.12
C GLU A 115 2.70 -7.72 18.71
N HIS A 116 1.59 -8.47 18.64
CA HIS A 116 0.93 -8.88 17.38
C HIS A 116 0.20 -7.70 16.72
N ARG A 117 0.77 -6.50 16.77
CA ARG A 117 0.17 -5.28 16.23
C ARG A 117 0.24 -5.19 14.71
N ILE A 118 -0.72 -4.49 14.14
CA ILE A 118 -0.75 -4.07 12.74
C ILE A 118 -0.14 -2.66 12.69
N PRO A 119 0.87 -2.41 11.84
CA PRO A 119 1.50 -1.09 11.78
C PRO A 119 0.53 -0.03 11.25
N GLU A 120 0.74 1.21 11.67
CA GLU A 120 -0.02 2.39 11.23
C GLU A 120 0.81 3.25 10.28
N GLY A 121 0.13 3.99 9.40
CA GLY A 121 0.74 4.91 8.45
C GLY A 121 0.51 4.52 6.99
N THR A 122 1.35 5.06 6.11
CA THR A 122 1.22 4.90 4.65
C THR A 122 2.24 3.90 4.12
N PHE A 123 1.74 2.93 3.37
CA PHE A 123 2.49 1.83 2.77
C PHE A 123 2.16 1.71 1.28
N PHE A 124 2.85 0.79 0.63
CA PHE A 124 2.48 0.30 -0.70
C PHE A 124 2.65 -1.22 -0.77
N VAL A 125 1.93 -1.84 -1.70
CA VAL A 125 2.10 -3.26 -2.02
C VAL A 125 3.46 -3.46 -2.69
N THR A 126 4.36 -4.22 -2.06
CA THR A 126 5.69 -4.55 -2.62
C THR A 126 5.63 -5.79 -3.49
N ARG A 127 4.73 -6.71 -3.18
CA ARG A 127 4.64 -8.02 -3.84
C ARG A 127 3.22 -8.58 -3.77
N ARG A 128 2.81 -9.19 -4.87
CA ARG A 128 1.64 -10.08 -4.97
C ARG A 128 2.13 -11.50 -4.75
N ASN A 129 1.59 -12.18 -3.74
CA ASN A 129 1.99 -13.54 -3.36
C ASN A 129 0.82 -14.51 -3.61
N GLU A 130 0.88 -15.22 -4.73
CA GLU A 130 -0.09 -16.26 -5.11
C GLU A 130 0.14 -17.58 -4.37
N ASP A 131 1.36 -17.82 -3.89
CA ASP A 131 1.74 -19.02 -3.13
C ASP A 131 1.50 -18.86 -1.61
N SER A 132 0.56 -18.01 -1.22
CA SER A 132 0.30 -17.75 0.19
C SER A 132 -0.33 -18.96 0.87
N ASN A 133 0.16 -19.29 2.07
CA ASN A 133 -0.50 -20.26 2.96
C ASN A 133 -1.92 -19.83 3.38
N TYR A 134 -2.33 -18.58 3.08
CA TYR A 134 -3.63 -18.01 3.39
C TYR A 134 -4.43 -17.63 2.13
N TYR A 135 -4.28 -18.39 1.04
CA TYR A 135 -4.90 -18.19 -0.29
C TYR A 135 -4.14 -17.21 -1.18
N LEU A 136 -4.39 -15.92 -1.07
CA LEU A 136 -3.66 -14.85 -1.78
C LEU A 136 -3.16 -13.84 -0.75
N ALA A 137 -2.05 -13.15 -1.04
CA ALA A 137 -1.56 -12.08 -0.18
C ALA A 137 -0.93 -10.92 -0.94
N PHE A 138 -1.13 -9.71 -0.42
CA PHE A 138 -0.40 -8.50 -0.78
C PHE A 138 0.57 -8.15 0.34
N VAL A 139 1.86 -8.20 0.07
CA VAL A 139 2.91 -7.85 1.03
C VAL A 139 3.06 -6.34 1.05
N LEU A 140 3.08 -5.74 2.25
CA LEU A 140 3.20 -4.30 2.42
C LEU A 140 4.65 -3.87 2.65
N SER A 141 4.95 -2.62 2.30
CA SER A 141 6.24 -1.96 2.49
C SER A 141 6.59 -1.63 3.95
N TYR A 142 6.15 -2.45 4.91
CA TYR A 142 6.58 -2.36 6.30
C TYR A 142 7.91 -3.11 6.49
N PRO A 143 8.87 -2.58 7.26
CA PRO A 143 8.85 -1.26 7.92
C PRO A 143 9.11 -0.10 6.95
N THR A 144 8.55 1.09 7.26
CA THR A 144 8.83 2.35 6.53
C THR A 144 10.00 3.11 7.16
N PRO A 145 10.52 4.18 6.53
CA PRO A 145 11.56 5.03 7.13
C PRO A 145 11.22 5.60 8.51
N VAL A 146 9.94 5.91 8.78
CA VAL A 146 9.50 6.40 10.10
C VAL A 146 9.64 5.30 11.16
N HIS A 147 9.22 4.07 10.84
CA HIS A 147 9.40 2.92 11.72
C HIS A 147 10.89 2.59 11.93
N ALA A 148 11.70 2.72 10.88
CA ALA A 148 13.13 2.48 10.94
C ALA A 148 13.85 3.51 11.82
N LEU A 149 13.50 4.80 11.71
CA LEU A 149 14.07 5.86 12.53
C LEU A 149 13.80 5.60 14.01
N ARG A 150 12.54 5.35 14.38
CA ARG A 150 12.17 4.96 15.75
C ARG A 150 12.94 3.73 16.21
N GLY A 151 13.02 2.70 15.37
CA GLY A 151 13.76 1.47 15.68
C GLY A 151 15.25 1.69 15.91
N LEU A 152 15.86 2.66 15.22
CA LEU A 152 17.26 3.03 15.41
C LEU A 152 17.45 3.78 16.73
N GLU A 153 16.57 4.74 17.02
CA GLU A 153 16.56 5.51 18.28
C GLU A 153 16.37 4.60 19.50
N ASP A 154 15.51 3.58 19.38
CA ASP A 154 15.26 2.58 20.42
C ASP A 154 16.36 1.49 20.51
N GLY A 155 17.38 1.53 19.64
CA GLY A 155 18.45 0.52 19.59
C GLY A 155 18.00 -0.88 19.11
N LEU A 156 16.82 -0.99 18.50
CA LEU A 156 16.29 -2.25 17.97
C LEU A 156 16.99 -2.67 16.67
N ILE A 157 17.36 -1.72 15.83
CA ILE A 157 18.05 -1.97 14.57
C ILE A 157 19.37 -1.21 14.48
N SER A 158 20.30 -1.70 13.67
CA SER A 158 21.56 -1.02 13.40
C SER A 158 21.39 0.10 12.38
N GLN A 159 22.37 1.02 12.32
CA GLN A 159 22.46 2.06 11.29
C GLN A 159 22.37 1.46 9.87
N ALA A 160 23.05 0.34 9.62
CA ALA A 160 23.02 -0.34 8.32
C ALA A 160 21.63 -0.89 7.96
N GLN A 161 20.88 -1.39 8.95
CA GLN A 161 19.49 -1.83 8.74
C GLN A 161 18.56 -0.64 8.46
N TYR A 162 18.74 0.47 9.18
CA TYR A 162 18.02 1.71 8.92
C TYR A 162 18.24 2.20 7.48
N GLU A 163 19.50 2.31 7.06
CA GLU A 163 19.87 2.73 5.70
C GLU A 163 19.29 1.80 4.63
N SER A 164 19.29 0.49 4.88
CA SER A 164 18.70 -0.51 3.98
C SER A 164 17.19 -0.32 3.81
N ILE A 165 16.46 -0.03 4.91
CA ILE A 165 15.02 0.24 4.86
C ILE A 165 14.75 1.55 4.11
N VAL A 166 15.54 2.60 4.38
CA VAL A 166 15.39 3.91 3.71
C VAL A 166 15.66 3.81 2.21
N SER A 167 16.72 3.12 1.79
CA SER A 167 17.03 2.89 0.37
C SER A 167 15.92 2.09 -0.31
N ALA A 168 15.47 0.98 0.29
CA ALA A 168 14.39 0.18 -0.29
C ALA A 168 13.12 1.01 -0.49
N HIS A 169 12.74 1.84 0.49
CA HIS A 169 11.57 2.71 0.36
C HIS A 169 11.73 3.78 -0.72
N ARG A 170 12.92 4.41 -0.84
CA ARG A 170 13.21 5.41 -1.89
C ARG A 170 13.15 4.82 -3.30
N GLU A 171 13.43 3.53 -3.42
CA GLU A 171 13.45 2.80 -4.69
C GLU A 171 12.18 1.97 -4.93
N PHE A 172 11.15 2.12 -4.09
CA PHE A 172 9.89 1.35 -4.14
C PHE A 172 10.09 -0.18 -4.14
N ARG A 173 11.12 -0.66 -3.44
CA ARG A 173 11.43 -2.08 -3.24
C ARG A 173 10.90 -2.59 -1.91
N GLU A 174 10.80 -3.91 -1.77
CA GLU A 174 10.51 -4.55 -0.49
C GLU A 174 11.65 -4.27 0.51
N PRO A 175 11.37 -3.67 1.68
CA PRO A 175 12.39 -3.44 2.70
C PRO A 175 12.77 -4.77 3.38
N PRO A 176 13.89 -4.84 4.13
CA PRO A 176 14.25 -6.05 4.88
C PRO A 176 13.13 -6.54 5.80
N GLN A 177 12.59 -7.73 5.53
CA GLN A 177 11.44 -8.31 6.23
C GLN A 177 11.82 -9.09 7.51
N ASN A 178 13.11 -9.15 7.83
CA ASN A 178 13.68 -10.00 8.89
C ASN A 178 14.41 -9.23 10.01
N THR A 179 14.18 -7.92 10.13
CA THR A 179 14.77 -7.12 11.21
C THR A 179 14.01 -7.32 12.54
N ARG A 180 14.51 -6.69 13.61
CA ARG A 180 13.83 -6.64 14.92
C ARG A 180 12.54 -5.84 14.91
N LEU A 181 12.31 -4.98 13.92
CA LEU A 181 11.01 -4.33 13.71
C LEU A 181 9.94 -5.31 13.24
N GLY A 182 10.37 -6.41 12.60
CA GLY A 182 9.49 -7.38 11.96
C GLY A 182 9.41 -7.16 10.46
N GLY A 183 8.33 -7.66 9.88
CA GLY A 183 8.09 -7.73 8.44
C GLY A 183 6.93 -8.70 8.18
N LEU A 184 6.69 -8.99 6.91
CA LEU A 184 5.61 -9.83 6.39
C LEU A 184 4.24 -9.39 6.91
N ILE A 185 4.02 -8.08 6.91
CA ILE A 185 2.69 -7.51 7.11
C ILE A 185 1.97 -7.61 5.78
N GLU A 186 0.89 -8.37 5.77
CA GLU A 186 0.16 -8.73 4.56
C GLU A 186 -1.32 -8.39 4.68
N ILE A 187 -1.93 -8.06 3.54
CA ILE A 187 -3.39 -8.19 3.34
C ILE A 187 -3.60 -9.54 2.66
N HIS A 188 -4.24 -10.49 3.32
CA HIS A 188 -4.35 -11.86 2.80
C HIS A 188 -5.77 -12.42 2.86
N GLY A 189 -5.98 -13.59 2.24
CA GLY A 189 -7.24 -14.32 2.27
C GLY A 189 -7.50 -15.07 3.59
N SER A 190 -8.34 -16.09 3.55
CA SER A 190 -8.68 -16.95 4.70
C SER A 190 -9.29 -16.22 5.90
N GLY A 191 -9.68 -14.96 5.73
CA GLY A 191 -10.45 -14.20 6.71
C GLY A 191 -11.89 -14.72 6.79
N SER A 192 -12.45 -14.67 7.99
CA SER A 192 -13.83 -15.09 8.25
C SER A 192 -14.87 -14.10 7.69
N GLY A 193 -14.47 -12.85 7.46
CA GLY A 193 -15.37 -11.75 7.10
C GLY A 193 -16.33 -11.35 8.24
N ARG A 194 -16.03 -11.76 9.47
CA ARG A 194 -16.86 -11.53 10.66
C ARG A 194 -16.18 -10.59 11.66
N ARG A 195 -15.21 -9.79 11.20
CA ARG A 195 -14.48 -8.81 12.01
C ARG A 195 -13.81 -9.45 13.23
N ARG A 196 -13.21 -10.62 13.05
CA ARG A 196 -12.53 -11.37 14.13
C ARG A 196 -11.12 -10.83 14.38
N ALA A 197 -10.57 -11.19 15.53
CA ALA A 197 -9.23 -10.82 15.95
C ALA A 197 -8.42 -12.10 16.16
N TRP A 198 -7.55 -12.45 15.22
CA TRP A 198 -6.79 -13.71 15.26
C TRP A 198 -5.43 -13.69 14.56
N THR A 199 -5.18 -12.72 13.66
CA THR A 199 -3.90 -12.63 12.97
C THR A 199 -2.80 -12.22 13.96
N ARG A 200 -1.54 -12.28 13.52
CA ARG A 200 -0.37 -11.86 14.32
C ARG A 200 0.20 -10.50 13.90
N GLY A 201 -0.59 -9.71 13.17
CA GLY A 201 -0.19 -8.42 12.61
C GLY A 201 -0.62 -8.18 11.16
N CYS A 202 -1.25 -9.18 10.51
CA CYS A 202 -1.79 -9.06 9.16
C CYS A 202 -3.26 -8.62 9.16
N VAL A 203 -3.78 -8.30 7.98
CA VAL A 203 -5.20 -8.02 7.72
C VAL A 203 -5.75 -9.15 6.87
N ALA A 204 -6.81 -9.82 7.33
CA ALA A 204 -7.37 -10.97 6.63
C ALA A 204 -8.77 -10.68 6.07
N LEU A 205 -8.95 -10.96 4.79
CA LEU A 205 -10.18 -10.82 4.02
C LEU A 205 -10.74 -12.19 3.65
N ARG A 206 -12.03 -12.26 3.35
CA ARG A 206 -12.58 -13.44 2.68
C ARG A 206 -11.93 -13.63 1.31
N ASN A 207 -11.76 -14.89 0.90
CA ASN A 207 -11.17 -15.22 -0.41
C ASN A 207 -11.87 -14.51 -1.57
N VAL A 208 -13.21 -14.46 -1.58
CA VAL A 208 -13.96 -13.75 -2.65
C VAL A 208 -13.64 -12.25 -2.73
N HIS A 209 -13.27 -11.63 -1.60
CA HIS A 209 -12.83 -10.24 -1.60
C HIS A 209 -11.39 -10.13 -2.08
N MET A 210 -10.53 -11.09 -1.74
CA MET A 210 -9.18 -11.17 -2.29
C MET A 210 -9.20 -11.36 -3.81
N ASP A 211 -10.09 -12.19 -4.34
CA ASP A 211 -10.27 -12.37 -5.80
C ASP A 211 -10.59 -11.04 -6.47
N ALA A 212 -11.57 -10.31 -5.92
CA ALA A 212 -11.96 -9.01 -6.45
C ALA A 212 -10.83 -7.96 -6.36
N LEU A 213 -9.99 -8.02 -5.31
CA LEU A 213 -8.82 -7.14 -5.20
C LEU A 213 -7.68 -7.55 -6.13
N TRP A 214 -7.50 -8.85 -6.37
CA TRP A 214 -6.41 -9.39 -7.19
C TRP A 214 -6.46 -8.88 -8.63
N GLU A 215 -7.66 -8.56 -9.12
CA GLU A 215 -7.88 -8.00 -10.46
C GLU A 215 -7.46 -6.53 -10.59
N ILE A 216 -7.40 -5.77 -9.48
CA ILE A 216 -7.24 -4.30 -9.53
C ILE A 216 -6.05 -3.76 -8.72
N VAL A 217 -5.50 -4.57 -7.79
CA VAL A 217 -4.37 -4.20 -6.95
C VAL A 217 -3.08 -4.64 -7.61
N GLU A 218 -2.16 -3.69 -7.75
CA GLU A 218 -0.87 -3.89 -8.40
C GLU A 218 0.29 -3.61 -7.43
N VAL A 219 1.50 -4.04 -7.79
CA VAL A 219 2.70 -3.65 -7.05
C VAL A 219 2.87 -2.13 -7.15
N GLY A 220 2.93 -1.47 -5.99
CA GLY A 220 2.92 -0.02 -5.85
C GLY A 220 1.59 0.54 -5.34
N THR A 221 0.51 -0.24 -5.32
CA THR A 221 -0.80 0.24 -4.83
C THR A 221 -0.67 0.83 -3.42
N PRO A 222 -1.07 2.09 -3.19
CA PRO A 222 -1.06 2.70 -1.88
C PRO A 222 -2.00 2.00 -0.90
N VAL A 223 -1.51 1.84 0.32
CA VAL A 223 -2.29 1.32 1.45
C VAL A 223 -2.08 2.24 2.63
N VAL A 224 -3.14 2.80 3.18
CA VAL A 224 -3.12 3.56 4.43
C VAL A 224 -3.71 2.69 5.52
N ILE A 225 -3.02 2.55 6.65
CA ILE A 225 -3.53 1.86 7.83
C ILE A 225 -3.65 2.88 8.95
N GLU A 226 -4.86 3.03 9.48
CA GLU A 226 -5.18 3.96 10.56
C GLU A 226 -5.81 3.21 11.74
N PRO A 227 -5.90 3.85 12.91
CA PRO A 227 -6.56 3.29 14.08
C PRO A 227 -7.95 2.70 13.85
#